data_AF-A0A2A6NK70-F1
#
_entry.id   AF-A0A2A6NK70-F1
#
_cell.length_a   1.000
_cell.length_b   1.000
_cell.length_c   1.000
_cell.angle_alpha   90.00
_cell.angle_beta   90.00
_cell.angle_gamma   90.00
#
_symmetry.space_group_name_H-M   'P 1'
#
loop_
_entity.id
_entity.type
_entity.pdbx_description
1 polymer ?
#
loop_
_entity_poly.entity_id
_entity_poly.type
_entity_poly.pdbx_seq_one_letter_code
_entity_poly.pdbx_strand_id
1 'polypeptide(L)' 'MPWMSIESAPFEQDLELAVIEADEDIHAVVFPCRRVVGGWTKTATGSRVELHPTHWRYWEKK' A
#
# COMPACT_ATOMS: atom_id res chain seq x y z
N MET A 1 9.93 7.95 5.39
CA MET A 1 9.80 6.83 6.36
C MET A 1 10.26 5.52 5.70
N PRO A 2 10.81 4.53 6.43
CA PRO A 2 11.16 3.24 5.85
C PRO A 2 9.90 2.46 5.44
N TRP A 3 10.05 1.58 4.46
CA TRP A 3 9.02 0.61 4.08
C TRP A 3 8.87 -0.47 5.16
N MET A 4 7.64 -0.86 5.45
CA MET A 4 7.27 -1.90 6.42
C MET A 4 6.68 -3.12 5.70
N SER A 5 6.82 -4.32 6.27
CA SER A 5 6.21 -5.54 5.71
C SER A 5 4.69 -5.39 5.59
N ILE A 6 4.12 -5.80 4.46
CA ILE A 6 2.67 -5.73 4.21
C ILE A 6 1.82 -6.42 5.28
N GLU A 7 2.37 -7.40 5.98
CA GLU A 7 1.68 -8.15 7.03
C GLU A 7 1.26 -7.24 8.19
N SER A 8 2.11 -6.26 8.55
CA SER A 8 1.87 -5.32 9.64
C SER A 8 1.00 -4.12 9.25
N ALA A 9 0.48 -4.09 8.02
CA ALA A 9 -0.24 -2.93 7.53
C ALA A 9 -1.53 -2.68 8.31
N PRO A 10 -1.74 -1.46 8.86
CA PRO A 10 -2.93 -1.13 9.62
C PRO A 10 -4.18 -1.12 8.75
N PHE A 11 -5.32 -1.43 9.37
CA PHE A 11 -6.62 -1.27 8.74
C PHE A 11 -7.05 0.19 8.76
N GLU A 12 -7.86 0.57 7.77
CA GLU A 12 -8.54 1.87 7.70
C GLU A 12 -7.65 3.12 7.61
N GLN A 13 -6.35 2.95 7.38
CA GLN A 13 -5.41 4.05 7.19
C GLN A 13 -5.01 4.21 5.73
N ASP A 14 -4.66 5.44 5.36
CA ASP A 14 -4.20 5.76 4.01
C ASP A 14 -2.72 5.42 3.90
N LEU A 15 -2.41 4.40 3.11
CA LEU A 15 -1.09 3.84 2.96
C LEU A 15 -0.61 3.98 1.51
N GLU A 16 0.68 4.22 1.37
CA GLU A 16 1.39 3.98 0.12
C GLU A 16 1.85 2.52 0.12
N LEU A 17 1.57 1.81 -0.98
CA LEU A 17 1.92 0.40 -1.13
C LEU A 17 3.04 0.27 -2.15
N ALA A 18 3.91 -0.72 -1.96
CA ALA A 18 4.96 -1.04 -2.92
C ALA A 18 5.17 -2.54 -3.06
N VAL A 19 5.56 -2.94 -4.26
CA VAL A 19 6.20 -4.23 -4.52
C VAL A 19 7.70 -3.96 -4.54
N ILE A 20 8.41 -4.55 -3.59
CA ILE A 20 9.87 -4.57 -3.55
C ILE A 20 10.31 -5.98 -3.91
N GLU A 21 11.02 -6.12 -5.02
CA GLU A 21 11.58 -7.39 -5.49
C GLU A 21 13.00 -7.64 -4.94
N ALA A 22 13.54 -8.83 -5.20
CA ALA A 22 14.84 -9.26 -4.68
C ALA A 22 16.01 -8.37 -5.14
N ASP A 23 15.88 -7.74 -6.31
CA ASP A 23 16.85 -6.81 -6.89
C ASP A 23 16.72 -5.36 -6.38
N GLU A 24 16.00 -5.16 -5.25
CA GLU A 24 15.73 -3.85 -4.63
C GLU A 24 14.91 -2.86 -5.49
N ASP A 25 14.34 -3.33 -6.60
CA ASP A 25 13.42 -2.54 -7.42
C ASP A 25 12.10 -2.29 -6.66
N ILE A 26 11.80 -1.01 -6.44
CA ILE A 26 10.62 -0.55 -5.70
C ILE A 26 9.56 -0.03 -6.68
N HIS A 27 8.49 -0.80 -6.83
CA HIS A 27 7.31 -0.40 -7.57
C HIS A 27 6.22 0.09 -6.60
N ALA A 28 6.28 1.38 -6.25
CA ALA A 28 5.27 2.04 -5.42
C ALA A 28 4.05 2.48 -6.22
N VAL A 29 2.85 2.32 -5.65
CA VAL A 29 1.62 2.92 -6.23
C VAL A 29 1.54 4.39 -5.91
N VAL A 30 1.21 5.20 -6.92
CA VAL A 30 1.13 6.66 -6.86
C VAL A 30 -0.20 7.18 -6.27
N PHE A 31 -0.94 6.34 -5.55
CA PHE A 31 -2.22 6.71 -4.93
C PHE A 31 -2.40 6.05 -3.56
N PRO A 32 -3.06 6.73 -2.61
CA PRO A 32 -3.33 6.18 -1.30
C PRO A 32 -4.29 4.98 -1.40
N CYS A 33 -3.95 3.93 -0.67
CA CYS A 33 -4.74 2.71 -0.54
C CYS A 33 -5.07 2.43 0.91
N ARG A 34 -6.21 1.80 1.15
CA ARG A 34 -6.67 1.39 2.47
C ARG A 34 -6.81 -0.13 2.54
N ARG A 35 -6.31 -0.73 3.61
CA ARG A 35 -6.48 -2.16 3.88
C ARG A 35 -7.94 -2.41 4.30
N VAL A 36 -8.60 -3.32 3.59
CA VAL A 36 -9.96 -3.78 3.88
C VAL A 36 -9.97 -5.31 4.04
N VAL A 37 -11.09 -5.85 4.53
CA VAL A 37 -11.29 -7.30 4.53
C VAL A 37 -11.23 -7.82 3.09
N GLY A 38 -10.27 -8.70 2.80
CA GLY A 38 -10.10 -9.31 1.48
C GLY A 38 -9.30 -8.48 0.47
N GLY A 39 -8.58 -7.43 0.87
CA GLY A 39 -7.60 -6.78 0.01
C GLY A 39 -7.44 -5.28 0.24
N TRP A 40 -7.33 -4.54 -0.85
CA TRP A 40 -7.01 -3.11 -0.86
C TRP A 40 -8.06 -2.33 -1.64
N THR A 41 -8.33 -1.11 -1.19
CA THR A 41 -9.19 -0.15 -1.91
C THR A 41 -8.46 1.17 -2.11
N LYS A 42 -8.72 1.85 -3.23
CA LYS A 42 -8.27 3.23 -3.45
C LYS A 42 -8.99 4.14 -2.46
N THR A 43 -8.24 4.91 -1.67
CA THR A 43 -8.85 5.85 -0.72
C THR A 43 -9.73 6.88 -1.44
N ALA A 44 -9.31 7.36 -2.61
CA ALA A 44 -10.01 8.44 -3.32
C ALA A 44 -11.39 8.03 -3.87
N THR A 45 -11.55 6.77 -4.30
CA THR A 45 -12.77 6.31 -5.00
C THR A 45 -13.49 5.18 -4.30
N GLY A 46 -12.87 4.55 -3.30
CA GLY A 46 -13.35 3.31 -2.67
C GLY A 46 -13.26 2.08 -3.58
N SER A 47 -12.72 2.21 -4.80
CA SER A 47 -12.63 1.10 -5.75
C SER A 47 -11.66 0.04 -5.26
N ARG A 48 -12.02 -1.24 -5.36
CA ARG A 48 -11.11 -2.35 -5.05
C ARG A 48 -9.91 -2.31 -5.99
N VAL A 49 -8.74 -2.59 -5.44
CA VAL A 49 -7.50 -2.68 -6.19
C VAL A 49 -6.96 -4.09 -6.03
N GLU A 50 -6.77 -4.76 -7.15
CA GLU A 50 -6.10 -6.05 -7.21
C GLU A 50 -4.61 -5.81 -7.31
N LEU A 51 -3.98 -5.61 -6.15
CA LEU A 51 -2.54 -5.49 -6.01
C LEU A 51 -2.06 -6.44 -4.90
N HIS A 52 -0.87 -6.99 -5.11
CA HIS A 52 -0.16 -7.88 -4.19
C HIS A 52 1.13 -7.21 -3.69
N PRO A 53 1.03 -6.12 -2.91
CA PRO A 53 2.18 -5.39 -2.39
C PRO A 53 2.94 -6.26 -1.38
N THR A 54 4.25 -6.11 -1.36
CA THR A 54 5.11 -6.76 -0.35
C THR A 54 5.39 -5.81 0.82
N HIS A 55 5.29 -4.50 0.58
CA HIS A 55 5.58 -3.47 1.57
C HIS A 55 4.58 -2.32 1.56
N TRP A 56 4.56 -1.57 2.65
CA TRP A 56 3.74 -0.37 2.83
C TRP A 56 4.47 0.71 3.62
N ARG A 57 3.97 1.94 3.53
CA ARG A 57 4.29 3.04 4.46
C ARG A 57 3.09 3.98 4.57
N TYR A 58 3.12 4.89 5.54
CA TYR A 58 2.10 5.92 5.63
C TYR A 58 2.08 6.79 4.37
N TRP A 59 0.88 7.08 3.87
CA TRP A 59 0.73 8.02 2.78
C TRP A 59 1.11 9.43 3.27
N GLU A 60 2.24 9.94 2.81
CA GLU A 60 2.63 11.32 3.04
C GLU A 60 1.85 12.20 2.07
N LYS A 61 0.80 12.88 2.56
CA LYS A 61 0.06 13.87 1.77
C LYS A 61 1.03 14.95 1.31
N LYS A 62 1.40 14.93 0.03
CA LYS A 62 2.10 16.03 -0.64
C LYS A 62 1.13 17.14 -1.01
#